data_AF-A0A2D7ICB1-F1
#
_entry.id   AF-A0A2D7ICB1-F1
#
_cell.length_a   1.000
_cell.length_b   1.000
_cell.length_c   1.000
_cell.angle_alpha   90.00
_cell.angle_beta   90.00
_cell.angle_gamma   90.00
#
_symmetry.space_group_name_H-M   'P 1'
#
loop_
_entity.id
_entity.type
_entity.pdbx_description
1 polymer ?
#
loop_
_entity_poly.entity_id
_entity_poly.type
_entity_poly.pdbx_seq_one_letter_code
_entity_poly.pdbx_strand_id
1 'polypeptide(L)'
;MSSTIVLLLLSNLLILLATQYVDENNADILLAGYNTMSKKEKEKFNLKGYLIFFKNFFWKLVLYSSLITIISFSVLDEFYTVIVYCTCILIPLPFFIIKSNRSFRK
;
A
#
# COMPACT_ATOMS: atom_id res chain seq x y z
N MET A 1 -15.60 1.44 20.78
CA MET A 1 -15.15 1.29 19.37
C MET A 1 -15.75 0.01 18.85
N SER A 2 -16.51 0.03 17.74
CA SER A 2 -17.07 -1.20 17.15
C SER A 2 -15.94 -2.18 16.82
N SER A 3 -16.17 -3.48 16.98
CA SER A 3 -15.21 -4.54 16.62
C SER A 3 -14.75 -4.41 15.18
N THR A 4 -15.63 -3.96 14.29
CA THR A 4 -15.34 -3.73 12.87
C THR A 4 -14.24 -2.69 12.67
N ILE A 5 -14.26 -1.56 13.37
CA ILE A 5 -13.23 -0.51 13.22
C ILE A 5 -11.87 -1.02 13.71
N VAL A 6 -11.87 -1.77 14.82
CA VAL A 6 -10.64 -2.37 15.34
C VAL A 6 -10.03 -3.29 14.27
N LEU A 7 -10.85 -4.07 13.57
CA LEU A 7 -10.41 -4.92 12.46
C LEU A 7 -9.89 -4.12 11.27
N LEU A 8 -10.52 -3.00 10.90
CA LEU A 8 -10.06 -2.13 9.80
C LEU A 8 -8.70 -1.49 10.14
N LEU A 9 -8.53 -0.98 11.36
CA LEU A 9 -7.26 -0.41 11.82
C LEU A 9 -6.16 -1.47 11.95
N LEU A 10 -6.50 -2.68 12.40
CA LEU A 10 -5.57 -3.80 12.44
C LEU A 10 -5.13 -4.22 11.03
N SER A 11 -6.05 -4.25 10.07
CA SER A 11 -5.74 -4.52 8.66
C SER A 11 -4.74 -3.51 8.10
N ASN A 12 -4.95 -2.23 8.43
CA ASN A 12 -4.02 -1.15 8.10
C ASN A 12 -2.64 -1.32 8.73
N LEU A 13 -2.57 -1.76 9.99
CA LEU A 13 -1.30 -2.09 10.63
C LEU A 13 -0.59 -3.24 9.92
N LEU A 14 -1.31 -4.29 9.51
CA LEU A 14 -0.73 -5.40 8.75
C LEU A 14 -0.19 -4.95 7.39
N ILE A 15 -0.92 -4.10 6.67
CA ILE A 15 -0.44 -3.50 5.41
C ILE A 15 0.84 -2.70 5.65
N LEU A 16 0.88 -1.88 6.71
CA LEU A 16 2.06 -1.09 7.04
C LEU A 16 3.26 -1.99 7.35
N LEU A 17 3.09 -3.00 8.21
CA LEU A 17 4.17 -3.92 8.58
C LEU A 17 4.70 -4.68 7.37
N ALA A 18 3.81 -5.26 6.55
CA ALA A 18 4.18 -5.98 5.35
C ALA A 18 4.95 -5.10 4.35
N THR A 19 4.51 -3.86 4.16
CA THR A 19 5.12 -2.96 3.17
C THR A 19 6.44 -2.35 3.67
N GLN A 20 6.58 -2.09 4.97
CA GLN A 20 7.85 -1.59 5.54
C GLN A 20 8.92 -2.68 5.63
N TYR A 21 8.53 -3.95 5.76
CA TYR A 21 9.43 -5.09 5.81
C TYR A 21 10.17 -5.35 4.48
N VAL A 22 9.61 -4.91 3.34
CA VAL A 22 10.26 -5.10 2.04
C VAL A 22 11.55 -4.27 1.95
N ASP A 23 12.66 -4.89 1.59
CA ASP A 23 13.97 -4.27 1.42
C ASP A 23 14.71 -4.84 0.19
N GLU A 24 15.95 -4.43 -0.02
CA GLU A 24 16.75 -4.90 -1.17
C GLU A 24 17.09 -6.39 -1.10
N ASN A 25 17.18 -6.97 0.10
CA ASN A 25 17.57 -8.37 0.31
C ASN A 25 16.41 -9.33 0.02
N ASN A 26 15.18 -8.90 0.31
CA ASN A 26 13.98 -9.72 0.14
C ASN A 26 13.11 -9.30 -1.06
N ALA A 27 13.49 -8.25 -1.80
CA ALA A 27 12.77 -7.75 -2.97
C ALA A 27 12.52 -8.83 -4.03
N ASP A 28 13.48 -9.72 -4.28
CA ASP A 28 13.33 -10.83 -5.23
C ASP A 28 12.23 -11.82 -4.83
N ILE A 29 11.89 -11.91 -3.55
CA ILE A 29 10.87 -12.82 -3.06
C ILE A 29 9.53 -12.09 -2.92
N LEU A 30 9.55 -10.87 -2.38
CA LEU A 30 8.34 -10.14 -1.96
C LEU A 30 7.78 -9.21 -3.04
N LEU A 31 8.57 -8.81 -4.03
CA LEU A 31 8.12 -7.95 -5.13
C LEU A 31 7.97 -8.77 -6.41
N ALA A 32 6.79 -9.34 -6.64
CA ALA A 32 6.52 -10.19 -7.80
C ALA A 32 6.95 -9.55 -9.15
N GLY A 33 6.71 -8.25 -9.32
CA GLY A 33 7.13 -7.52 -10.52
C GLY A 33 8.65 -7.45 -10.70
N TYR A 34 9.41 -7.34 -9.60
CA TYR A 34 10.87 -7.40 -9.62
C TYR A 34 11.36 -8.84 -9.82
N ASN A 35 10.78 -9.80 -9.10
CA ASN A 35 11.13 -11.23 -9.19
C ASN A 35 11.10 -11.73 -10.65
N THR A 36 10.04 -11.38 -11.40
CA THR A 36 9.84 -11.81 -12.80
C THR A 36 10.75 -11.12 -13.81
N MET A 37 11.49 -10.08 -13.42
CA MET A 37 12.43 -9.42 -14.33
C MET A 37 13.62 -10.33 -14.65
N SER A 38 14.06 -10.28 -15.90
CA SER A 38 15.35 -10.86 -16.31
C SER A 38 16.51 -10.17 -15.58
N LYS A 39 17.67 -10.83 -15.51
CA LYS A 39 18.88 -10.23 -14.90
C LYS A 39 19.22 -8.86 -15.50
N LYS A 40 19.13 -8.72 -16.82
CA LYS A 40 19.39 -7.47 -17.55
C LYS A 40 18.41 -6.35 -17.20
N GLU A 41 17.15 -6.68 -16.92
CA GLU A 41 16.15 -5.72 -16.46
C GLU A 41 16.40 -5.32 -15.00
N LYS A 42 16.73 -6.28 -14.12
CA LYS A 42 17.07 -6.02 -12.72
C LYS A 42 18.28 -5.09 -12.58
N GLU A 43 19.31 -5.27 -13.40
CA GLU A 43 20.50 -4.39 -13.43
C GLU A 43 20.17 -2.93 -13.78
N LYS A 44 19.12 -2.70 -14.57
CA LYS A 44 18.65 -1.36 -14.96
C LYS A 44 17.56 -0.81 -14.04
N PHE A 45 16.97 -1.66 -13.22
CA PHE A 45 15.87 -1.29 -12.33
C PHE A 45 16.39 -0.50 -11.13
N ASN A 46 15.87 0.72 -10.94
CA ASN A 46 16.19 1.52 -9.76
C ASN A 46 15.45 0.99 -8.52
N LEU A 47 15.94 -0.11 -7.94
CA LEU A 47 15.31 -0.79 -6.80
C LEU A 47 15.22 0.12 -5.56
N LYS A 48 16.31 0.82 -5.22
CA LYS A 48 16.32 1.75 -4.08
C LYS A 48 15.26 2.84 -4.22
N GLY A 49 15.19 3.49 -5.39
CA GLY A 49 14.18 4.50 -5.66
C GLY A 49 12.75 3.93 -5.62
N TYR A 50 12.57 2.71 -6.12
CA TYR A 50 11.29 2.01 -6.08
C TYR A 50 10.85 1.74 -4.64
N LEU A 51 11.74 1.22 -3.79
CA LEU A 51 11.44 0.91 -2.39
C LEU A 51 11.07 2.18 -1.60
N ILE A 52 11.76 3.30 -1.84
CA ILE A 52 11.39 4.60 -1.24
C ILE A 52 9.98 5.00 -1.67
N PHE A 53 9.65 4.89 -2.96
CA PHE A 53 8.32 5.19 -3.47
C PHE A 53 7.26 4.26 -2.87
N PHE A 54 7.50 2.95 -2.88
CA PHE A 54 6.63 1.90 -2.35
C PHE A 54 6.28 2.15 -0.88
N LYS A 55 7.30 2.28 -0.03
CA LYS A 55 7.12 2.51 1.42
C LYS A 55 6.37 3.81 1.69
N ASN A 56 6.73 4.89 1.01
CA ASN A 56 6.06 6.18 1.17
C ASN A 56 4.61 6.14 0.71
N PHE A 57 4.30 5.42 -0.37
CA PHE A 57 2.93 5.26 -0.85
C PHE A 57 2.06 4.54 0.18
N PHE A 58 2.48 3.37 0.65
CA PHE A 58 1.70 2.57 1.60
C PHE A 58 1.61 3.21 2.99
N TRP A 59 2.66 3.93 3.44
CA TRP A 59 2.59 4.71 4.67
C TRP A 59 1.49 5.78 4.58
N LYS A 60 1.44 6.55 3.48
CA LYS A 60 0.39 7.56 3.25
C LYS A 60 -1.00 6.92 3.10
N LEU A 61 -1.10 5.80 2.38
CA LEU A 61 -2.34 5.07 2.20
C LEU A 61 -2.94 4.66 3.54
N VAL A 62 -2.14 4.05 4.41
CA VAL A 62 -2.56 3.61 5.75
C VAL A 62 -2.88 4.80 6.66
N LEU A 63 -2.06 5.86 6.64
CA LEU A 63 -2.32 7.06 7.45
C LEU A 63 -3.66 7.71 7.09
N TYR A 64 -3.86 8.01 5.79
CA TYR A 64 -5.07 8.70 5.36
C TYR A 64 -6.32 7.81 5.49
N SER A 65 -6.24 6.53 5.13
CA SER A 65 -7.38 5.62 5.32
C SER A 65 -7.75 5.44 6.79
N SER A 66 -6.77 5.39 7.72
CA SER A 66 -7.05 5.31 9.15
C SER A 66 -7.74 6.58 9.66
N LEU A 67 -7.22 7.77 9.32
CA LEU A 67 -7.82 9.05 9.71
C LEU A 67 -9.25 9.18 9.17
N ILE A 68 -9.45 8.87 7.88
CA ILE A 68 -10.77 8.92 7.25
C ILE A 68 -11.72 7.92 7.93
N THR A 69 -11.27 6.70 8.24
CA THR A 69 -12.11 5.70 8.93
C THR A 69 -12.58 6.18 10.31
N ILE A 70 -11.68 6.78 11.09
CA ILE A 70 -12.00 7.33 12.42
C ILE A 70 -13.02 8.47 12.30
N ILE A 71 -12.82 9.37 11.33
CA ILE A 71 -13.74 10.48 11.07
C ILE A 71 -15.09 9.94 10.61
N SER A 72 -15.12 9.06 9.61
CA SER A 72 -16.33 8.47 9.04
C SER A 72 -17.16 7.73 10.09
N PHE A 73 -16.53 6.96 10.97
CA PHE A 73 -17.24 6.28 12.06
C PHE A 73 -17.95 7.26 13.01
N SER A 74 -17.45 8.49 13.15
CA SER A 74 -18.06 9.49 14.03
C SER A 74 -19.34 10.11 13.44
N VAL A 75 -19.63 9.89 12.15
CA VAL A 75 -20.74 10.53 11.42
C VAL A 75 -21.62 9.56 10.63
N LEU A 76 -21.12 8.37 10.30
CA LEU A 76 -21.77 7.37 9.47
C LEU A 76 -22.05 6.09 10.27
N ASP A 77 -23.00 5.29 9.79
CA ASP A 77 -23.15 3.93 10.30
C ASP A 77 -21.97 3.02 9.88
N GLU A 78 -21.97 1.83 10.44
CA GLU A 78 -20.89 0.86 10.23
C GLU A 78 -20.78 0.42 8.76
N PHE A 79 -21.90 0.23 8.08
CA PHE A 79 -21.93 -0.22 6.68
C PHE A 79 -21.28 0.82 5.76
N TYR A 80 -21.67 2.09 5.88
CA TYR A 80 -21.08 3.16 5.08
C TYR A 80 -19.61 3.44 5.46
N THR A 81 -19.24 3.29 6.74
CA THR A 81 -17.84 3.40 7.18
C THR A 81 -16.95 2.37 6.48
N VAL A 82 -17.41 1.12 6.35
CA VAL A 82 -16.69 0.07 5.63
C VAL A 82 -16.56 0.41 4.14
N ILE A 83 -17.62 0.91 3.50
CA ILE A 83 -17.58 1.35 2.10
C ILE A 83 -16.53 2.46 1.90
N VAL A 84 -16.50 3.45 2.79
CA VAL A 84 -15.51 4.54 2.74
C VAL A 84 -14.09 3.99 2.89
N TYR A 85 -13.86 3.09 3.85
CA TYR A 85 -12.56 2.43 4.02
C TYR A 85 -12.11 1.71 2.75
N CYS A 86 -12.96 0.84 2.19
CA CYS A 86 -12.65 0.10 0.96
C CYS A 86 -12.31 1.04 -0.20
N THR A 87 -13.08 2.13 -0.34
CA THR A 87 -12.85 3.15 -1.36
C THR A 87 -11.49 3.83 -1.19
N CYS A 88 -11.12 4.18 0.04
CA CYS A 88 -9.83 4.78 0.37
C CYS A 88 -8.65 3.85 0.08
N ILE A 89 -8.82 2.53 0.23
CA ILE A 89 -7.79 1.55 -0.11
C ILE A 89 -7.70 1.34 -1.63
N LEU A 90 -8.83 1.19 -2.32
CA LEU A 90 -8.86 0.76 -3.72
C LEU A 90 -8.52 1.87 -4.71
N ILE A 91 -9.04 3.10 -4.53
CA ILE A 91 -8.84 4.20 -5.49
C ILE A 91 -7.35 4.56 -5.69
N PRO A 92 -6.49 4.58 -4.66
CA PRO A 92 -5.08 4.90 -4.85
C PRO A 92 -4.25 3.81 -5.56
N LEU A 93 -4.72 2.55 -5.61
CA LEU A 93 -3.95 1.43 -6.18
C LEU A 93 -3.71 1.56 -7.69
N PRO A 94 -4.70 1.93 -8.53
CA PRO A 94 -4.46 2.23 -9.94
C PRO A 94 -3.35 3.29 -10.15
N PHE A 95 -3.35 4.37 -9.36
CA PHE A 95 -2.30 5.39 -9.42
C PHE A 95 -0.92 4.81 -9.09
N PHE A 96 -0.83 3.99 -8.04
CA PHE A 96 0.41 3.32 -7.66
C PHE A 96 0.95 2.44 -8.79
N ILE A 97 0.10 1.62 -9.41
CA ILE A 97 0.50 0.71 -10.51
C ILE A 97 0.99 1.51 -11.73
N ILE A 98 0.24 2.54 -12.15
CA ILE A 98 0.61 3.36 -13.32
C ILE A 98 1.94 4.07 -13.09
N LYS A 99 2.11 4.70 -11.92
CA LYS A 99 3.35 5.40 -11.57
C LYS A 99 4.53 4.45 -11.42
N SER A 100 4.32 3.29 -10.78
CA SER A 100 5.30 2.20 -10.66
C SER A 100 5.84 1.80 -12.04
N ASN A 101 4.95 1.49 -12.98
CA ASN A 101 5.34 1.02 -14.30
C ASN A 101 6.04 2.11 -15.12
N ARG A 102 5.52 3.35 -15.12
CA ARG A 102 6.12 4.44 -15.92
C ARG A 102 7.47 4.92 -15.39
N SER A 103 7.67 4.93 -14.07
CA SER A 103 8.86 5.51 -13.46
C SER A 103 9.99 4.52 -13.25
N PHE A 104 9.71 3.22 -13.08
CA PHE A 104 10.71 2.24 -12.67
C PHE A 104 10.90 1.06 -13.64
N ARG A 105 9.87 0.69 -14.39
CA ARG A 105 9.95 -0.38 -15.40
C ARG A 105 10.11 0.27 -16.79
N LYS A 106 11.36 0.60 -17.12
CA LYS A 106 11.76 1.13 -18.44
C LYS A 106 12.40 0.05 -19.30
#